data_AF-A0A0P6XQA7-F1
#
_entry.id   AF-A0A0P6XQA7-F1
#
_cell.length_a   1.000
_cell.length_b   1.000
_cell.length_c   1.000
_cell.angle_alpha   90.00
_cell.angle_beta   90.00
_cell.angle_gamma   90.00
#
_symmetry.space_group_name_H-M   'P 1'
#
loop_
_entity.id
_entity.type
_entity.pdbx_description
1 polymer ?
#
loop_
_entity_poly.entity_id
_entity_poly.type
_entity_poly.pdbx_seq_one_letter_code
_entity_poly.pdbx_strand_id
1 'polypeptide(L)'
;MDSILNTLSSLLFAGWSSLLDYLAAHVLLCLVPAFIIAGFMSSMIPKETITRYLGPKASKWISYPASAFGGFILAVCSCTILPLFAGIWKRGAGLGPAITFLFVGPAINILAITYTGAAIGFDIAVARLVLSIAFGIVIGLAMAWIFRKEETARTLQMTEAGMFEQSAQVKPAIWVVFLLLVAVLIVGTLQIDLLTNVYAQIRLPFEINPQLRDSLSAVNLTFQGALLIILLVFIGLTAWKGFENVFSGFNRWTYVAIGLIAFTIIVASPKEEIGSIIIGINGRLIGEALVLTALGAVISRSFTKDELSGWIWETWKFVKQIFPLLIVGVFLAGIAKEIIPAVWVQTIAGRNTLFANLVGVLFGVFMYFPTLVEVPVARMFLDLGMARGPLLAYLLADPELSLQSILVLNGVMGRKKTAVYVSLVALMSTSAGYLFGLLLAAS
;
A
#
# COMPACT_ATOMS: atom_id res chain seq x y z
N MET A 1 39.20 -4.30 -12.03
CA MET A 1 38.65 -3.59 -10.85
C MET A 1 37.61 -2.55 -11.28
N ASP A 2 37.88 -1.82 -12.36
CA ASP A 2 36.95 -0.80 -12.91
C ASP A 2 35.60 -1.37 -13.37
N SER A 3 35.57 -2.58 -13.95
CA SER A 3 34.31 -3.23 -14.33
C SER A 3 33.41 -3.54 -13.13
N ILE A 4 33.97 -3.97 -11.99
CA ILE A 4 33.19 -4.29 -10.79
C ILE A 4 32.69 -3.01 -10.13
N LEU A 5 33.53 -1.96 -10.09
CA LEU A 5 33.14 -0.66 -9.56
C LEU A 5 32.04 0.00 -10.41
N ASN A 6 32.09 -0.12 -11.74
CA ASN A 6 31.05 0.38 -12.62
C ASN A 6 29.74 -0.40 -12.48
N THR A 7 29.81 -1.72 -12.33
CA THR A 7 28.62 -2.54 -12.04
C THR A 7 28.03 -2.21 -10.67
N LEU A 8 28.85 -2.08 -9.63
CA LEU A 8 28.36 -1.70 -8.31
C LEU A 8 27.74 -0.30 -8.30
N SER A 9 28.37 0.65 -8.99
CA SER A 9 27.87 2.02 -9.14
C SER A 9 26.52 2.06 -9.85
N SER A 10 26.38 1.33 -10.97
CA SER A 10 25.11 1.24 -11.70
C SER A 10 24.00 0.60 -10.88
N LEU A 11 24.30 -0.48 -10.14
CA LEU A 11 23.36 -1.11 -9.22
C LEU A 11 22.90 -0.14 -8.12
N LEU A 12 23.85 0.52 -7.43
CA LEU A 12 23.52 1.49 -6.38
C LEU A 12 22.71 2.68 -6.93
N PHE A 13 23.05 3.15 -8.13
CA PHE A 13 22.31 4.20 -8.81
C PHE A 13 20.88 3.77 -9.19
N ALA A 14 20.69 2.53 -9.64
CA ALA A 14 19.37 1.96 -9.92
C ALA A 14 18.51 1.84 -8.65
N GLY A 15 19.11 1.41 -7.54
CA GLY A 15 18.44 1.43 -6.24
C GLY A 15 18.04 2.84 -5.80
N TRP A 16 18.94 3.81 -5.98
CA TRP A 16 18.73 5.20 -5.61
C TRP A 16 17.65 5.90 -6.46
N SER A 17 17.70 5.76 -7.78
CA SER A 17 16.69 6.32 -8.69
C SER A 17 15.31 5.72 -8.41
N SER A 18 15.22 4.41 -8.24
CA SER A 18 13.97 3.74 -7.88
C SER A 18 13.40 4.21 -6.53
N LEU A 19 14.26 4.50 -5.56
CA LEU A 19 13.84 5.07 -4.28
C LEU A 19 13.26 6.48 -4.48
N LEU A 20 13.95 7.34 -5.22
CA LEU A 20 13.52 8.72 -5.46
C LEU A 20 12.18 8.76 -6.22
N ASP A 21 12.03 7.93 -7.26
CA ASP A 21 10.78 7.78 -8.00
C ASP A 21 9.63 7.34 -7.08
N TYR A 22 9.90 6.36 -6.21
CA TYR A 22 8.93 5.89 -5.24
C TYR A 22 8.54 6.97 -4.21
N LEU A 23 9.52 7.71 -3.67
CA LEU A 23 9.28 8.80 -2.71
C LEU A 23 8.45 9.93 -3.34
N ALA A 24 8.78 10.33 -4.57
CA ALA A 24 8.11 11.42 -5.28
C ALA A 24 6.68 11.05 -5.67
N ALA A 25 6.47 9.86 -6.24
CA ALA A 25 5.18 9.49 -6.82
C ALA A 25 4.22 8.80 -5.83
N HIS A 26 4.74 7.98 -4.90
CA HIS A 26 3.90 7.04 -4.14
C HIS A 26 3.84 7.34 -2.63
N VAL A 27 4.90 7.87 -2.03
CA VAL A 27 4.90 8.10 -0.57
C VAL A 27 3.90 9.17 -0.14
N LEU A 28 3.74 10.23 -0.92
CA LEU A 28 3.00 11.40 -0.42
C LEU A 28 1.48 11.31 -0.66
N LEU A 29 1.07 10.84 -1.84
CA LEU A 29 -0.36 10.72 -2.18
C LEU A 29 -1.01 9.45 -1.59
N CYS A 30 -0.24 8.42 -1.27
CA CYS A 30 -0.77 7.15 -0.82
C CYS A 30 -0.29 6.78 0.59
N LEU A 31 1.03 6.77 0.83
CA LEU A 31 1.59 6.29 2.10
C LEU A 31 1.27 7.21 3.28
N VAL A 32 1.37 8.53 3.11
CA VAL A 32 1.07 9.50 4.17
C VAL A 32 -0.40 9.44 4.62
N PRO A 33 -1.41 9.57 3.72
CA PRO A 33 -2.81 9.35 4.09
C PRO A 33 -3.04 7.97 4.71
N ALA A 34 -2.40 6.91 4.22
CA ALA A 34 -2.57 5.57 4.77
C ALA A 34 -2.03 5.42 6.20
N PHE A 35 -0.88 6.01 6.54
CA PHE A 35 -0.40 6.00 7.92
C PHE A 35 -1.34 6.80 8.84
N ILE A 36 -1.89 7.91 8.36
CA ILE A 36 -2.88 8.71 9.08
C ILE A 36 -4.16 7.88 9.31
N ILE A 37 -4.67 7.19 8.28
CA ILE A 37 -5.81 6.28 8.40
C ILE A 37 -5.50 5.15 9.36
N ALA A 38 -4.34 4.50 9.26
CA ALA A 38 -3.96 3.41 10.16
C ALA A 38 -3.85 3.87 11.62
N GLY A 39 -3.25 5.03 11.86
CA GLY A 39 -3.25 5.67 13.17
C GLY A 39 -4.67 5.94 13.66
N PHE A 40 -5.55 6.45 12.80
CA PHE A 40 -6.95 6.73 13.13
C PHE A 40 -7.70 5.44 13.46
N MET A 41 -7.50 4.38 12.68
CA MET A 41 -8.06 3.06 12.92
C MET A 41 -7.52 2.42 14.19
N SER A 42 -6.27 2.70 14.58
CA SER A 42 -5.59 2.17 15.77
C SER A 42 -5.81 3.00 17.05
N SER A 43 -6.29 4.24 16.94
CA SER A 43 -6.63 5.10 18.09
C SER A 43 -8.13 5.38 18.24
N MET A 44 -8.87 5.63 17.17
CA MET A 44 -10.25 6.15 17.21
C MET A 44 -11.34 5.10 16.96
N ILE A 45 -11.10 4.07 16.15
CA ILE A 45 -12.10 3.00 15.90
C ILE A 45 -12.28 2.09 17.12
N PRO A 46 -13.45 2.08 17.79
CA PRO A 46 -13.61 1.30 19.01
C PRO A 46 -13.41 -0.20 18.75
N LYS A 47 -12.74 -0.89 19.68
CA LYS A 47 -12.38 -2.31 19.55
C LYS A 47 -13.63 -3.17 19.34
N GLU A 48 -14.77 -2.72 19.84
CA GLU A 48 -16.10 -3.31 19.76
C GLU A 48 -16.58 -3.42 18.31
N THR A 49 -16.32 -2.40 17.49
CA THR A 49 -16.74 -2.41 16.08
C THR A 49 -15.95 -3.45 15.29
N ILE A 50 -14.64 -3.48 15.51
CA ILE A 50 -13.75 -4.45 14.86
C ILE A 50 -14.06 -5.86 15.36
N THR A 51 -14.24 -6.06 16.66
CA THR A 51 -14.53 -7.39 17.24
C THR A 51 -15.93 -7.90 16.90
N ARG A 52 -16.93 -7.02 16.72
CA ARG A 52 -18.28 -7.42 16.30
C ARG A 52 -18.33 -7.98 14.89
N TYR A 53 -17.62 -7.37 13.94
CA TYR A 53 -17.66 -7.79 12.52
C TYR A 53 -16.48 -8.68 12.11
N LEU A 54 -15.29 -8.41 12.65
CA LEU A 54 -14.04 -9.07 12.27
C LEU A 54 -13.47 -9.93 13.41
N GLY A 55 -14.09 -9.95 14.59
CA GLY A 55 -13.54 -10.63 15.76
C GLY A 55 -13.65 -12.16 15.72
N PRO A 56 -12.94 -12.87 16.61
CA PRO A 56 -12.92 -14.34 16.65
C PRO A 56 -14.29 -14.98 16.89
N LYS A 57 -15.20 -14.27 17.58
CA LYS A 57 -16.57 -14.71 17.87
C LYS A 57 -17.57 -14.34 16.76
N ALA A 58 -17.16 -13.52 15.79
CA ALA A 58 -18.03 -13.14 14.68
C ALA A 58 -18.29 -14.35 13.76
N SER A 59 -19.48 -14.43 13.19
CA SER A 59 -19.80 -15.52 12.28
C SER A 59 -18.93 -15.46 11.03
N LYS A 60 -18.40 -16.60 10.60
CA LYS A 60 -17.50 -16.69 9.44
C LYS A 60 -18.14 -16.15 8.16
N TRP A 61 -19.46 -16.31 8.03
CA TRP A 61 -20.26 -15.84 6.90
C TRP A 61 -20.36 -14.31 6.82
N ILE A 62 -20.13 -13.60 7.93
CA ILE A 62 -20.13 -12.13 7.95
C ILE A 62 -18.69 -11.62 7.88
N SER A 63 -17.78 -12.19 8.69
CA SER A 63 -16.44 -11.64 8.87
C SER A 63 -15.57 -11.72 7.61
N TYR A 64 -15.61 -12.85 6.88
CA TYR A 64 -14.75 -13.04 5.71
C TYR A 64 -15.22 -12.21 4.50
N PRO A 65 -16.52 -12.17 4.15
CA PRO A 65 -16.99 -11.26 3.11
C PRO A 65 -16.79 -9.79 3.49
N ALA A 66 -17.01 -9.40 4.74
CA ALA A 66 -16.75 -8.03 5.19
C ALA A 66 -15.27 -7.64 5.06
N SER A 67 -14.34 -8.54 5.41
CA SER A 67 -12.91 -8.35 5.19
C SER A 67 -12.55 -8.20 3.72
N ALA A 68 -13.03 -9.11 2.86
CA ALA A 68 -12.73 -9.07 1.43
C ALA A 68 -13.27 -7.78 0.80
N PHE A 69 -14.50 -7.40 1.14
CA PHE A 69 -15.13 -6.18 0.66
C PHE A 69 -14.45 -4.91 1.18
N GLY A 70 -14.05 -4.90 2.45
CA GLY A 70 -13.28 -3.80 3.05
C GLY A 70 -11.93 -3.62 2.37
N GLY A 71 -11.21 -4.71 2.07
CA GLY A 71 -9.96 -4.67 1.32
C GLY A 71 -10.17 -4.12 -0.10
N PHE A 72 -11.18 -4.63 -0.80
CA PHE A 72 -11.53 -4.20 -2.15
C PHE A 72 -11.88 -2.70 -2.23
N ILE A 73 -12.74 -2.18 -1.34
CA ILE A 73 -13.16 -0.77 -1.35
C ILE A 73 -12.00 0.18 -1.09
N LEU A 74 -11.11 -0.17 -0.15
CA LEU A 74 -10.08 0.75 0.28
C LEU A 74 -9.00 0.98 -0.79
N ALA A 75 -9.01 0.22 -1.89
CA ALA A 75 -8.14 0.39 -3.07
C ALA A 75 -6.67 0.67 -2.70
N VAL A 76 -6.19 -0.04 -1.68
CA VAL A 76 -4.92 0.22 -1.01
C VAL A 76 -3.84 -0.71 -1.54
N CYS A 77 -2.65 -0.18 -1.77
CA CYS A 77 -1.48 -0.97 -2.17
C CYS A 77 -0.88 -1.73 -0.97
N SER A 78 0.04 -2.65 -1.24
CA SER A 78 0.71 -3.48 -0.21
C SER A 78 1.35 -2.66 0.91
N CYS A 79 1.88 -1.46 0.61
CA CYS A 79 2.50 -0.59 1.61
C CYS A 79 1.51 0.02 2.62
N THR A 80 0.23 0.06 2.26
CA THR A 80 -0.83 0.73 3.04
C THR A 80 -1.74 -0.27 3.74
N ILE A 81 -1.94 -1.44 3.14
CA ILE A 81 -2.72 -2.53 3.75
C ILE A 81 -2.02 -3.11 4.99
N LEU A 82 -0.69 -3.14 5.03
CA LEU A 82 0.09 -3.68 6.16
C LEU A 82 -0.15 -2.93 7.49
N PRO A 83 -0.03 -1.58 7.54
CA PRO A 83 -0.38 -0.84 8.75
C PRO A 83 -1.87 -0.94 9.12
N LEU A 84 -2.78 -0.98 8.14
CA LEU A 84 -4.22 -1.17 8.41
C LEU A 84 -4.49 -2.55 9.01
N PHE A 85 -3.89 -3.60 8.44
CA PHE A 85 -3.89 -4.96 8.99
C PHE A 85 -3.37 -4.97 10.42
N ALA A 86 -2.22 -4.33 10.69
CA ALA A 86 -1.66 -4.26 12.02
C ALA A 86 -2.59 -3.55 13.01
N GLY A 87 -3.26 -2.47 12.58
CA GLY A 87 -4.25 -1.74 13.37
C GLY A 87 -5.46 -2.60 13.74
N ILE A 88 -6.12 -3.21 12.77
CA ILE A 88 -7.31 -4.06 13.03
C ILE A 88 -6.94 -5.31 13.84
N TRP A 89 -5.78 -5.91 13.58
CA TRP A 89 -5.28 -7.10 14.27
C TRP A 89 -5.00 -6.85 15.74
N LYS A 90 -4.33 -5.72 16.07
CA LYS A 90 -4.07 -5.30 17.44
C LYS A 90 -5.34 -4.92 18.20
N ARG A 91 -6.41 -4.53 17.49
CA ARG A 91 -7.73 -4.22 18.06
C ARG A 91 -8.66 -5.41 18.23
N GLY A 92 -8.17 -6.62 17.99
CA GLY A 92 -8.90 -7.86 18.30
C GLY A 92 -9.65 -8.47 17.14
N ALA A 93 -9.37 -8.07 15.88
CA ALA A 93 -9.80 -8.86 14.73
C ALA A 93 -9.25 -10.29 14.81
N GLY A 94 -10.01 -11.27 14.33
CA GLY A 94 -9.61 -12.68 14.19
C GLY A 94 -8.61 -12.89 13.05
N LEU A 95 -7.77 -13.93 13.14
CA LEU A 95 -6.58 -14.10 12.29
C LEU A 95 -6.99 -14.27 10.86
N GLY A 96 -8.01 -15.11 10.64
CA GLY A 96 -8.55 -15.35 9.33
C GLY A 96 -9.09 -14.08 8.66
N PRO A 97 -10.08 -13.38 9.24
CA PRO A 97 -10.58 -12.14 8.67
C PRO A 97 -9.49 -11.08 8.44
N ALA A 98 -8.54 -10.94 9.36
CA ALA A 98 -7.43 -9.99 9.18
C ALA A 98 -6.51 -10.37 8.01
N ILE A 99 -6.18 -11.65 7.85
CA ILE A 99 -5.39 -12.16 6.72
C ILE A 99 -6.16 -12.06 5.40
N THR A 100 -7.47 -12.34 5.40
CA THR A 100 -8.31 -12.14 4.21
C THR A 100 -8.32 -10.68 3.77
N PHE A 101 -8.41 -9.74 4.71
CA PHE A 101 -8.31 -8.30 4.42
C PHE A 101 -6.92 -7.93 3.86
N LEU A 102 -5.86 -8.45 4.48
CA LEU A 102 -4.48 -8.24 4.07
C LEU A 102 -4.22 -8.71 2.63
N PHE A 103 -4.74 -9.89 2.28
CA PHE A 103 -4.59 -10.50 0.96
C PHE A 103 -5.42 -9.75 -0.09
N VAL A 104 -6.74 -9.65 0.14
CA VAL A 104 -7.67 -9.14 -0.87
C VAL A 104 -7.43 -7.66 -1.22
N GLY A 105 -6.96 -6.85 -0.26
CA GLY A 105 -6.76 -5.41 -0.43
C GLY A 105 -5.95 -5.03 -1.67
N PRO A 106 -4.65 -5.37 -1.71
CA PRO A 106 -3.80 -5.01 -2.84
C PRO A 106 -4.07 -5.88 -4.08
N ALA A 107 -4.55 -7.12 -3.91
CA ALA A 107 -4.74 -8.06 -5.02
C ALA A 107 -5.90 -7.68 -5.95
N ILE A 108 -6.93 -6.98 -5.44
CA ILE A 108 -8.15 -6.61 -6.17
C ILE A 108 -8.33 -5.10 -6.24
N ASN A 109 -7.24 -4.35 -6.26
CA ASN A 109 -7.32 -2.93 -6.49
C ASN A 109 -8.03 -2.66 -7.84
N ILE A 110 -9.06 -1.82 -7.83
CA ILE A 110 -9.86 -1.48 -9.01
C ILE A 110 -8.99 -0.99 -10.18
N LEU A 111 -7.95 -0.21 -9.89
CA LEU A 111 -7.01 0.28 -10.90
C LEU A 111 -6.19 -0.88 -11.47
N ALA A 112 -5.72 -1.79 -10.62
CA ALA A 112 -4.96 -2.96 -11.06
C ALA A 112 -5.80 -3.87 -11.96
N ILE A 113 -7.03 -4.17 -11.56
CA ILE A 113 -7.95 -5.04 -12.32
C ILE A 113 -8.32 -4.39 -13.65
N THR A 114 -8.70 -3.11 -13.64
CA THR A 114 -9.07 -2.38 -14.87
C THR A 114 -7.90 -2.29 -15.84
N TYR A 115 -6.71 -1.97 -15.33
CA TYR A 115 -5.53 -1.83 -16.16
C TYR A 115 -4.98 -3.18 -16.65
N THR A 116 -5.06 -4.24 -15.82
CA THR A 116 -4.80 -5.63 -16.25
C THR A 116 -5.71 -6.02 -17.40
N GLY A 117 -7.01 -5.71 -17.29
CA GLY A 117 -7.99 -5.98 -18.34
C GLY A 117 -7.69 -5.25 -19.64
N ALA A 118 -7.30 -3.97 -19.56
CA ALA A 118 -6.99 -3.14 -20.71
C ALA A 118 -5.65 -3.50 -21.39
N ALA A 119 -4.61 -3.79 -20.61
CA ALA A 119 -3.25 -4.00 -21.13
C ALA A 119 -2.94 -5.47 -21.47
N ILE A 120 -3.41 -6.41 -20.65
CA ILE A 120 -3.02 -7.84 -20.73
C ILE A 120 -4.15 -8.67 -21.33
N GLY A 121 -5.37 -8.48 -20.81
CA GLY A 121 -6.55 -9.20 -21.26
C GLY A 121 -7.58 -9.40 -20.15
N PHE A 122 -8.85 -9.46 -20.56
CA PHE A 122 -9.98 -9.60 -19.66
C PHE A 122 -10.02 -10.97 -18.96
N ASP A 123 -9.50 -12.01 -19.61
CA ASP A 123 -9.33 -13.36 -19.04
C ASP A 123 -8.48 -13.34 -17.77
N ILE A 124 -7.33 -12.68 -17.80
CA ILE A 124 -6.42 -12.55 -16.64
C ILE A 124 -7.03 -11.64 -15.58
N ALA A 125 -7.68 -10.54 -15.98
CA ALA A 125 -8.33 -9.63 -15.02
C ALA A 125 -9.44 -10.31 -14.20
N VAL A 126 -10.31 -11.08 -14.87
CA VAL A 126 -11.38 -11.84 -14.20
C VAL A 126 -10.80 -12.97 -13.35
N ALA A 127 -9.82 -13.70 -13.86
CA ALA A 127 -9.14 -14.75 -13.09
C ALA A 127 -8.51 -14.16 -11.81
N ARG A 128 -7.80 -13.03 -11.93
CA ARG A 128 -7.22 -12.30 -10.80
C ARG A 128 -8.29 -11.91 -9.78
N LEU A 129 -9.37 -11.26 -10.20
CA LEU A 129 -10.49 -10.88 -9.32
C LEU A 129 -11.06 -12.08 -8.55
N VAL A 130 -11.45 -13.14 -9.26
CA VAL A 130 -12.13 -14.30 -8.64
C VAL A 130 -11.17 -15.08 -7.74
N LEU A 131 -9.96 -15.37 -8.23
CA LEU A 131 -8.97 -16.14 -7.47
C LEU A 131 -8.51 -15.38 -6.24
N SER A 132 -8.34 -14.06 -6.32
CA SER A 132 -7.90 -13.29 -5.16
C SER A 132 -8.92 -13.28 -4.02
N ILE A 133 -10.24 -13.19 -4.31
CA ILE A 133 -11.28 -13.30 -3.28
C ILE A 133 -11.27 -14.72 -2.69
N ALA A 134 -11.30 -15.73 -3.56
CA ALA A 134 -11.34 -17.12 -3.14
C ALA A 134 -10.12 -17.48 -2.26
N PHE A 135 -8.92 -17.10 -2.70
CA PHE A 135 -7.68 -17.40 -2.00
C PHE A 135 -7.54 -16.61 -0.71
N GLY A 136 -7.88 -15.31 -0.71
CA GLY A 136 -7.88 -14.53 0.53
C GLY A 136 -8.76 -15.16 1.62
N ILE A 137 -9.93 -15.69 1.25
CA ILE A 137 -10.82 -16.39 2.19
C ILE A 137 -10.22 -17.74 2.61
N VAL A 138 -9.73 -18.55 1.66
CA VAL A 138 -9.15 -19.88 1.95
C VAL A 138 -7.91 -19.76 2.84
N ILE A 139 -6.99 -18.83 2.52
CA ILE A 139 -5.77 -18.57 3.30
C ILE A 139 -6.15 -18.08 4.69
N GLY A 140 -7.13 -17.17 4.80
CA GLY A 140 -7.63 -16.72 6.10
C GLY A 140 -8.19 -17.88 6.94
N LEU A 141 -9.03 -18.74 6.35
CA LEU A 141 -9.58 -19.91 7.02
C LEU A 141 -8.48 -20.90 7.44
N ALA A 142 -7.51 -21.16 6.57
CA ALA A 142 -6.37 -22.01 6.86
C ALA A 142 -5.52 -21.47 8.01
N MET A 143 -5.21 -20.16 8.00
CA MET A 143 -4.48 -19.49 9.07
C MET A 143 -5.22 -19.57 10.41
N ALA A 144 -6.52 -19.29 10.42
CA ALA A 144 -7.36 -19.41 11.62
C ALA A 144 -7.42 -20.86 12.14
N TRP A 145 -7.41 -21.86 11.25
CA TRP A 145 -7.42 -23.27 11.61
C TRP A 145 -6.08 -23.73 12.19
N ILE A 146 -4.96 -23.42 11.53
CA ILE A 146 -3.60 -23.81 11.95
C ILE A 146 -3.26 -23.19 13.32
N PHE A 147 -3.60 -21.91 13.52
CA PHE A 147 -3.27 -21.18 14.75
C PHE A 147 -4.43 -21.11 15.76
N ARG A 148 -5.43 -21.98 15.64
CA ARG A 148 -6.64 -21.97 16.49
C ARG A 148 -6.33 -21.98 17.99
N LYS A 149 -5.30 -22.73 18.42
CA LYS A 149 -4.92 -22.81 19.84
C LYS A 149 -4.41 -21.47 20.36
N GLU A 150 -3.50 -20.82 19.63
CA GLU A 150 -2.97 -19.50 19.97
C GLU A 150 -4.06 -18.42 19.94
N GLU A 151 -4.96 -18.50 18.97
CA GLU A 151 -6.07 -17.57 18.84
C GLU A 151 -7.10 -17.71 19.96
N THR A 152 -7.37 -18.93 20.41
CA THR A 152 -8.23 -19.19 21.57
C THR A 152 -7.60 -18.60 22.83
N ALA A 153 -6.29 -18.83 23.05
CA ALA A 153 -5.57 -18.25 24.18
C ALA A 153 -5.58 -16.72 24.15
N ARG A 154 -5.34 -16.11 22.99
CA ARG A 154 -5.44 -14.66 22.81
C ARG A 154 -6.85 -14.15 23.12
N THR A 155 -7.89 -14.85 22.63
CA THR A 155 -9.28 -14.46 22.87
C THR A 155 -9.65 -14.55 24.35
N LEU A 156 -9.14 -15.55 25.08
CA LEU A 156 -9.30 -15.67 26.53
C LEU A 156 -8.64 -14.50 27.25
N GLN A 157 -7.37 -14.19 26.96
CA GLN A 157 -6.67 -13.04 27.55
C GLN A 157 -7.39 -11.72 27.26
N MET A 158 -7.90 -11.55 26.03
CA MET A 158 -8.68 -10.38 25.64
C MET A 158 -10.02 -10.29 26.41
N THR A 159 -10.62 -11.43 26.76
CA THR A 159 -11.85 -11.50 27.56
C THR A 159 -11.57 -11.22 29.04
N GLU A 160 -10.50 -11.78 29.60
CA GLU A 160 -10.05 -11.52 30.97
C GLU A 160 -9.65 -10.04 31.18
N ALA A 161 -9.08 -9.42 30.15
CA ALA A 161 -8.79 -7.98 30.15
C ALA A 161 -10.04 -7.09 29.95
N GLY A 162 -11.25 -7.66 29.96
CA GLY A 162 -12.52 -6.94 29.83
C GLY A 162 -12.76 -6.29 28.45
N MET A 163 -11.99 -6.66 27.42
CA MET A 163 -12.04 -5.95 26.13
C MET A 163 -13.32 -6.20 25.30
N PHE A 164 -14.18 -7.13 25.70
CA PHE A 164 -15.42 -7.45 24.99
C PHE A 164 -16.68 -6.97 25.73
N GLU A 165 -16.56 -6.46 26.97
CA GLU A 165 -17.73 -6.07 27.79
C GLU A 165 -18.11 -4.61 27.66
N GLN A 166 -17.20 -3.75 27.20
CA GLN A 166 -17.53 -2.36 26.93
C GLN A 166 -18.26 -2.28 25.58
N SER A 167 -19.49 -1.76 25.55
CA SER A 167 -20.16 -1.38 24.30
C SER A 167 -19.99 0.13 24.09
N ALA A 168 -18.83 0.56 23.64
CA ALA A 168 -18.60 1.98 23.35
C ALA A 168 -19.48 2.41 22.17
N GLN A 169 -20.43 3.31 22.40
CA GLN A 169 -21.16 3.97 21.31
C GLN A 169 -20.17 4.85 20.53
N VAL A 170 -19.97 4.52 19.26
CA VAL A 170 -19.06 5.26 18.38
C VAL A 170 -19.71 6.60 18.04
N LYS A 171 -19.03 7.71 18.33
CA LYS A 171 -19.47 9.04 17.88
C LYS A 171 -19.65 9.01 16.35
N PRO A 172 -20.77 9.49 15.78
CA PRO A 172 -20.95 9.54 14.32
C PRO A 172 -19.81 10.27 13.58
N ALA A 173 -19.20 11.26 14.24
CA ALA A 173 -18.04 11.99 13.74
C ALA A 173 -16.83 11.09 13.40
N ILE A 174 -16.65 9.95 14.09
CA ILE A 174 -15.57 9.01 13.79
C ILE A 174 -15.75 8.40 12.40
N TRP A 175 -16.98 8.02 12.06
CA TRP A 175 -17.29 7.49 10.73
C TRP A 175 -17.15 8.55 9.64
N VAL A 176 -17.59 9.78 9.91
CA VAL A 176 -17.42 10.90 8.98
C VAL A 176 -15.94 11.18 8.71
N VAL A 177 -15.11 11.26 9.76
CA VAL A 177 -13.65 11.44 9.61
C VAL A 177 -13.03 10.27 8.85
N PHE A 178 -13.41 9.03 9.16
CA PHE A 178 -12.93 7.85 8.43
C PHE A 178 -13.26 7.94 6.93
N LEU A 179 -14.50 8.26 6.59
CA LEU A 179 -14.93 8.42 5.19
C LEU A 179 -14.22 9.57 4.50
N LEU A 180 -13.99 10.69 5.19
CA LEU A 180 -13.21 11.81 4.65
C LEU A 180 -11.74 11.44 4.42
N LEU A 181 -11.12 10.68 5.33
CA LEU A 181 -9.76 10.19 5.13
C LEU A 181 -9.66 9.21 3.95
N VAL A 182 -10.64 8.31 3.81
CA VAL A 182 -10.74 7.44 2.62
C VAL A 182 -10.96 8.28 1.36
N ALA A 183 -11.77 9.34 1.42
CA ALA A 183 -11.97 10.25 0.30
C ALA A 183 -10.68 11.00 -0.09
N VAL A 184 -9.82 11.39 0.86
CA VAL A 184 -8.49 11.95 0.54
C VAL A 184 -7.69 10.95 -0.29
N LEU A 185 -7.65 9.68 0.13
CA LEU A 185 -6.92 8.63 -0.58
C LEU A 185 -7.51 8.36 -1.97
N ILE A 186 -8.84 8.27 -2.09
CA ILE A 186 -9.53 8.05 -3.37
C ILE A 186 -9.30 9.22 -4.31
N VAL A 187 -9.56 10.46 -3.89
CA VAL A 187 -9.38 11.64 -4.74
C VAL A 187 -7.92 11.75 -5.22
N GLY A 188 -6.96 11.54 -4.32
CA GLY A 188 -5.53 11.64 -4.65
C GLY A 188 -5.01 10.55 -5.59
N THR A 189 -5.62 9.37 -5.60
CA THR A 189 -5.14 8.21 -6.37
C THR A 189 -5.96 7.90 -7.62
N LEU A 190 -7.26 8.24 -7.62
CA LEU A 190 -8.17 7.88 -8.70
C LEU A 190 -7.81 8.62 -10.00
N GLN A 191 -7.77 7.87 -11.09
CA GLN A 191 -7.39 8.35 -12.42
C GLN A 191 -8.61 8.55 -13.33
N ILE A 192 -9.60 9.29 -12.83
CA ILE A 192 -10.77 9.67 -13.63
C ILE A 192 -10.56 11.04 -14.27
N ASP A 193 -11.04 11.22 -15.50
CA ASP A 193 -10.90 12.45 -16.28
C ASP A 193 -11.37 13.69 -15.51
N LEU A 194 -12.45 13.56 -14.72
CA LEU A 194 -12.96 14.64 -13.87
C LEU A 194 -11.89 15.20 -12.91
N LEU A 195 -11.04 14.31 -12.35
CA LEU A 195 -9.99 14.67 -11.40
C LEU A 195 -8.66 14.98 -12.09
N THR A 196 -8.37 14.35 -13.23
CA THR A 196 -7.07 14.51 -13.91
C THR A 196 -7.04 15.62 -14.95
N ASN A 197 -8.18 16.03 -15.49
CA ASN A 197 -8.23 17.14 -16.46
C ASN A 197 -7.81 18.46 -15.81
N VAL A 198 -7.03 19.24 -16.56
CA VAL A 198 -6.55 20.55 -16.16
C VAL A 198 -7.58 21.60 -16.57
N TYR A 199 -8.17 22.27 -15.58
CA TYR A 199 -9.18 23.31 -15.80
C TYR A 199 -8.58 24.72 -15.87
N ALA A 200 -7.44 24.95 -15.24
CA ALA A 200 -6.69 26.20 -15.31
C ALA A 200 -5.19 25.93 -15.25
N GLN A 201 -4.40 26.80 -15.87
CA GLN A 201 -2.93 26.68 -15.91
C GLN A 201 -2.31 27.90 -15.23
N ILE A 202 -1.43 27.67 -14.27
CA ILE A 202 -0.61 28.72 -13.67
C ILE A 202 0.83 28.51 -14.14
N ARG A 203 1.38 29.52 -14.84
CA ARG A 203 2.81 29.58 -15.13
C ARG A 203 3.52 30.14 -13.90
N LEU A 204 4.46 29.39 -13.35
CA LEU A 204 5.30 29.90 -12.27
C LEU A 204 6.13 31.08 -12.82
N PRO A 205 6.25 32.18 -12.07
CA PRO A 205 6.97 33.39 -12.52
C PRO A 205 8.50 33.24 -12.50
N PHE A 206 9.03 32.04 -12.30
CA PHE A 206 10.46 31.76 -12.16
C PHE A 206 10.91 30.75 -13.23
N GLU A 207 12.02 31.02 -13.91
CA GLU A 207 12.66 30.08 -14.82
C GLU A 207 13.59 29.14 -14.04
N ILE A 208 13.47 27.83 -14.27
CA ILE A 208 14.35 26.85 -13.64
C ILE A 208 15.73 26.96 -14.28
N ASN A 209 16.79 27.05 -13.46
CA ASN A 209 18.17 27.04 -13.94
C ASN A 209 18.41 25.80 -14.84
N PRO A 210 18.91 25.96 -16.08
CA PRO A 210 19.17 24.85 -17.01
C PRO A 210 19.95 23.70 -16.38
N GLN A 211 20.96 24.00 -15.56
CA GLN A 211 21.80 22.98 -14.89
C GLN A 211 21.00 22.14 -13.89
N LEU A 212 20.05 22.75 -13.19
CA LEU A 212 19.18 22.07 -12.24
C LEU A 212 18.18 21.18 -12.99
N ARG A 213 17.61 21.66 -14.10
CA ARG A 213 16.72 20.88 -14.97
C ARG A 213 17.42 19.63 -15.51
N ASP A 214 18.65 19.77 -16.01
CA ASP A 214 19.42 18.66 -16.54
C ASP A 214 19.75 17.63 -15.45
N SER A 215 20.13 18.09 -14.26
CA SER A 215 20.41 17.22 -13.11
C SER A 215 19.17 16.44 -12.64
N LEU A 216 17.99 17.06 -12.65
CA LEU A 216 16.73 16.39 -12.31
C LEU A 216 16.34 15.36 -13.38
N SER A 217 16.49 15.72 -14.66
CA SER A 217 16.19 14.81 -15.77
C SER A 217 17.10 13.58 -15.80
N ALA A 218 18.36 13.70 -15.35
CA ALA A 218 19.29 12.58 -15.24
C ALA A 218 18.83 11.49 -14.25
N VAL A 219 17.93 11.82 -13.32
CA VAL A 219 17.40 10.91 -12.30
C VAL A 219 15.88 10.69 -12.49
N ASN A 220 15.33 11.01 -13.67
CA ASN A 220 13.90 10.90 -14.00
C ASN A 220 12.96 11.67 -13.04
N LEU A 221 13.44 12.72 -12.39
CA LEU A 221 12.69 13.44 -11.38
C LEU A 221 12.07 14.74 -11.95
N THR A 222 10.81 15.01 -11.62
CA THR A 222 10.17 16.32 -11.93
C THR A 222 10.55 17.36 -10.88
N PHE A 223 10.36 18.66 -11.19
CA PHE A 223 10.58 19.72 -10.23
C PHE A 223 9.63 19.58 -9.02
N GLN A 224 8.35 19.31 -9.28
CA GLN A 224 7.39 18.93 -8.26
C GLN A 224 7.89 17.73 -7.44
N GLY A 225 8.41 16.67 -8.07
CA GLY A 225 8.97 15.51 -7.40
C GLY A 225 10.11 15.86 -6.43
N ALA A 226 11.00 16.77 -6.81
CA ALA A 226 12.09 17.23 -5.94
C ALA A 226 11.55 18.03 -4.75
N LEU A 227 10.62 18.95 -5.00
CA LEU A 227 9.96 19.73 -3.96
C LEU A 227 9.25 18.83 -2.95
N LEU A 228 8.56 17.81 -3.44
CA LEU A 228 7.85 16.81 -2.65
C LEU A 228 8.79 16.01 -1.74
N ILE A 229 9.95 15.58 -2.25
CA ILE A 229 10.97 14.91 -1.43
C ILE A 229 11.51 15.83 -0.34
N ILE A 230 11.78 17.09 -0.67
CA ILE A 230 12.23 18.10 0.30
C ILE A 230 11.16 18.29 1.40
N LEU A 231 9.90 18.45 1.01
CA LEU A 231 8.77 18.56 1.95
C LEU A 231 8.67 17.33 2.86
N LEU A 232 8.86 16.12 2.32
CA LEU A 232 8.86 14.89 3.10
C LEU A 232 9.96 14.88 4.17
N VAL A 233 11.16 15.36 3.85
CA VAL A 233 12.25 15.51 4.83
C VAL A 233 11.88 16.51 5.92
N PHE A 234 11.29 17.66 5.55
CA PHE A 234 10.81 18.64 6.53
C PHE A 234 9.68 18.10 7.40
N ILE A 235 8.75 17.33 6.84
CA ILE A 235 7.71 16.61 7.59
C ILE A 235 8.39 15.68 8.60
N GLY A 236 9.37 14.88 8.18
CA GLY A 236 10.09 13.97 9.08
C GLY A 236 10.74 14.69 10.27
N LEU A 237 11.46 15.80 10.01
CA LEU A 237 12.12 16.58 11.05
C LEU A 237 11.13 17.26 12.01
N THR A 238 10.06 17.83 11.48
CA THR A 238 9.05 18.54 12.26
C THR A 238 8.15 17.58 13.03
N ALA A 239 7.77 16.45 12.43
CA ALA A 239 7.04 15.36 13.09
C ALA A 239 7.86 14.73 14.21
N TRP A 240 9.18 14.54 14.03
CA TRP A 240 10.02 14.03 15.12
C TRP A 240 10.04 14.98 16.32
N LYS A 241 10.13 16.30 16.11
CA LYS A 241 10.07 17.28 17.22
C LYS A 241 8.65 17.47 17.79
N GLY A 242 7.63 17.32 16.97
CA GLY A 242 6.23 17.54 17.33
C GLY A 242 5.57 16.29 17.91
N PHE A 243 5.43 15.26 17.09
CA PHE A 243 4.63 14.07 17.38
C PHE A 243 5.24 13.19 18.48
N GLU A 244 6.57 13.19 18.67
CA GLU A 244 7.23 12.42 19.74
C GLU A 244 6.75 12.85 21.13
N ASN A 245 6.45 14.14 21.30
CA ASN A 245 6.04 14.73 22.58
C ASN A 245 4.56 15.09 22.61
N VAL A 246 3.72 14.48 21.74
CA VAL A 246 2.32 14.92 21.55
C VAL A 246 1.47 14.81 22.83
N PHE A 247 1.77 13.86 23.72
CA PHE A 247 1.09 13.71 25.01
C PHE A 247 1.43 14.82 26.01
N SER A 248 2.54 15.54 25.83
CA SER A 248 2.86 16.72 26.67
C SER A 248 2.08 17.97 26.27
N GLY A 249 1.29 17.90 25.18
CA GLY A 249 0.54 19.00 24.60
C GLY A 249 1.03 19.36 23.20
N PHE A 250 0.17 20.04 22.44
CA PHE A 250 0.47 20.41 21.05
C PHE A 250 1.43 21.61 21.03
N ASN A 251 2.68 21.36 20.64
CA ASN A 251 3.69 22.39 20.44
C ASN A 251 3.62 22.98 19.01
N ARG A 252 4.38 24.06 18.75
CA ARG A 252 4.45 24.69 17.42
C ARG A 252 4.85 23.68 16.32
N TRP A 253 5.77 22.77 16.62
CA TRP A 253 6.23 21.74 15.68
C TRP A 253 5.12 20.76 15.27
N THR A 254 4.17 20.47 16.16
CA THR A 254 3.01 19.61 15.87
C THR A 254 2.12 20.26 14.81
N TYR A 255 1.78 21.54 14.98
CA TYR A 255 0.99 22.28 14.00
C TYR A 255 1.74 22.47 12.67
N VAL A 256 3.05 22.74 12.72
CA VAL A 256 3.89 22.85 11.51
C VAL A 256 3.91 21.52 10.76
N ALA A 257 4.08 20.38 11.45
CA ALA A 257 4.07 19.06 10.81
C ALA A 257 2.72 18.76 10.15
N ILE A 258 1.60 19.01 10.85
CA ILE A 258 0.25 18.82 10.29
C ILE A 258 0.03 19.75 9.08
N GLY A 259 0.44 21.01 9.19
CA GLY A 259 0.36 21.98 8.10
C GLY A 259 1.18 21.57 6.88
N LEU A 260 2.41 21.09 7.09
CA LEU A 260 3.26 20.58 6.03
C LEU A 260 2.68 19.33 5.37
N ILE A 261 2.09 18.41 6.13
CA ILE A 261 1.41 17.23 5.58
C ILE A 261 0.26 17.65 4.68
N ALA A 262 -0.63 18.53 5.15
CA ALA A 262 -1.76 19.02 4.36
C ALA A 262 -1.29 19.78 3.12
N PHE A 263 -0.27 20.64 3.26
CA PHE A 263 0.34 21.36 2.16
C PHE A 263 0.96 20.41 1.13
N THR A 264 1.63 19.36 1.58
CA THR A 264 2.29 18.40 0.69
C THR A 264 1.29 17.57 -0.12
N ILE A 265 0.15 17.19 0.49
CA ILE A 265 -0.95 16.52 -0.23
C ILE A 265 -1.45 17.45 -1.36
N ILE A 266 -1.75 18.71 -1.03
CA ILE A 266 -2.19 19.73 -2.01
C ILE A 266 -1.14 19.93 -3.12
N VAL A 267 0.14 20.03 -2.78
CA VAL A 267 1.23 20.20 -3.77
C VAL A 267 1.43 18.95 -4.62
N ALA A 268 1.12 17.76 -4.12
CA ALA A 268 1.26 16.51 -4.85
C ALA A 268 0.10 16.26 -5.84
N SER A 269 -1.03 16.95 -5.68
CA SER A 269 -2.22 16.73 -6.49
C SER A 269 -2.13 17.13 -7.98
N PRO A 270 -1.57 18.29 -8.35
CA PRO A 270 -1.41 18.67 -9.75
C PRO A 270 -0.56 17.64 -10.51
N LYS A 271 -0.89 17.38 -11.77
CA LYS A 271 -0.02 16.62 -12.67
C LYS A 271 0.93 17.60 -13.35
N GLU A 272 2.23 17.45 -13.12
CA GLU A 272 3.28 18.14 -13.87
C GLU A 272 3.89 17.16 -14.89
N GLU A 273 3.98 17.57 -16.16
CA GLU A 273 4.70 16.81 -17.19
C GLU A 273 6.19 17.12 -17.14
N ILE A 274 7.03 16.12 -17.43
CA ILE A 274 8.49 16.24 -17.40
C ILE A 274 8.94 17.36 -18.34
N GLY A 275 9.54 18.41 -17.77
CA GLY A 275 10.08 19.55 -18.52
C GLY A 275 9.12 20.71 -18.78
N SER A 276 7.91 20.69 -18.20
CA SER A 276 6.98 21.82 -18.18
C SER A 276 7.05 22.59 -16.85
N ILE A 277 6.94 23.93 -16.91
CA ILE A 277 6.87 24.85 -15.74
C ILE A 277 5.39 25.24 -15.46
N ILE A 278 4.45 24.52 -16.08
CA ILE A 278 3.03 24.82 -16.01
C ILE A 278 2.39 23.90 -14.97
N ILE A 279 1.95 24.48 -13.85
CA ILE A 279 1.14 23.77 -12.87
C ILE A 279 -0.32 23.83 -13.34
N GLY A 280 -0.84 22.68 -13.75
CA GLY A 280 -2.25 22.54 -14.07
C GLY A 280 -3.10 22.39 -12.80
N ILE A 281 -4.01 23.34 -12.55
CA ILE A 281 -5.10 23.16 -11.59
C ILE A 281 -6.03 22.09 -12.15
N ASN A 282 -5.94 20.90 -11.58
CA ASN A 282 -6.79 19.76 -11.93
C ASN A 282 -7.92 19.58 -10.92
N GLY A 283 -8.92 18.77 -11.29
CA GLY A 283 -10.04 18.46 -10.39
C GLY A 283 -9.59 17.79 -9.08
N ARG A 284 -8.46 17.06 -9.10
CA ARG A 284 -7.83 16.47 -7.92
C ARG A 284 -7.45 17.54 -6.89
N LEU A 285 -6.87 18.66 -7.31
CA LEU A 285 -6.41 19.72 -6.41
C LEU A 285 -7.59 20.32 -5.65
N ILE A 286 -8.66 20.60 -6.40
CA ILE A 286 -9.91 21.14 -5.86
C ILE A 286 -10.56 20.12 -4.91
N GLY A 287 -10.65 18.86 -5.34
CA GLY A 287 -11.22 17.78 -4.55
C GLY A 287 -10.48 17.58 -3.22
N GLU A 288 -9.15 17.49 -3.25
CA GLU A 288 -8.34 17.32 -2.04
C GLU A 288 -8.44 18.54 -1.12
N ALA A 289 -8.39 19.76 -1.65
CA ALA A 289 -8.55 20.96 -0.85
C ALA A 289 -9.92 20.99 -0.13
N LEU A 290 -11.01 20.64 -0.83
CA LEU A 290 -12.35 20.55 -0.25
C LEU A 290 -12.42 19.47 0.85
N VAL A 291 -11.90 18.28 0.57
CA VAL A 291 -11.95 17.16 1.53
C VAL A 291 -11.08 17.46 2.76
N LEU A 292 -9.88 18.00 2.59
CA LEU A 292 -9.01 18.39 3.72
C LEU A 292 -9.62 19.52 4.56
N THR A 293 -10.30 20.49 3.92
CA THR A 293 -11.00 21.55 4.64
C THR A 293 -12.17 20.99 5.45
N ALA A 294 -12.98 20.11 4.85
CA ALA A 294 -14.07 19.42 5.54
C ALA A 294 -13.55 18.56 6.70
N LEU A 295 -12.45 17.84 6.49
CA LEU A 295 -11.77 17.03 7.50
C LEU A 295 -11.33 17.88 8.69
N GLY A 296 -10.64 19.00 8.44
CA GLY A 296 -10.22 19.94 9.49
C GLY A 296 -11.41 20.55 10.25
N ALA A 297 -12.52 20.87 9.56
CA ALA A 297 -13.72 21.40 10.18
C ALA A 297 -14.43 20.38 11.10
N VAL A 298 -14.52 19.11 10.67
CA VAL A 298 -15.12 18.04 11.50
C VAL A 298 -14.22 17.72 12.70
N ILE A 299 -12.91 17.62 12.49
CA ILE A 299 -11.92 17.35 13.54
C ILE A 299 -11.99 18.42 14.64
N SER A 300 -11.92 19.69 14.26
CA SER A 300 -11.91 20.81 15.22
C SER A 300 -13.20 20.94 16.04
N ARG A 301 -14.33 20.47 15.52
CA ARG A 301 -15.63 20.52 16.20
C ARG A 301 -15.92 19.29 17.06
N SER A 302 -15.38 18.12 16.71
CA SER A 302 -15.88 16.84 17.23
C SER A 302 -14.89 16.07 18.11
N PHE A 303 -13.61 16.44 18.10
CA PHE A 303 -12.55 15.70 18.80
C PHE A 303 -11.82 16.55 19.83
N THR A 304 -11.49 15.94 20.96
CA THR A 304 -10.67 16.58 22.00
C THR A 304 -9.19 16.50 21.67
N LYS A 305 -8.37 17.35 22.29
CA LYS A 305 -6.91 17.31 22.12
C LYS A 305 -6.32 15.95 22.54
N ASP A 306 -6.87 15.31 23.56
CA ASP A 306 -6.39 14.01 24.04
C ASP A 306 -6.66 12.89 23.03
N GLU A 307 -7.87 12.87 22.44
CA GLU A 307 -8.22 11.95 21.35
C GLU A 307 -7.26 12.15 20.16
N LEU A 308 -7.01 13.41 19.76
CA LEU A 308 -6.10 13.75 18.67
C LEU A 308 -4.64 13.39 18.98
N SER A 309 -4.16 13.59 20.21
CA SER A 309 -2.83 13.16 20.65
C SER A 309 -2.63 11.66 20.46
N GLY A 310 -3.63 10.85 20.86
CA GLY A 310 -3.59 9.40 20.67
C GLY A 310 -3.52 8.99 19.20
N TRP A 311 -4.26 9.68 18.33
CA TRP A 311 -4.21 9.46 16.88
C TRP A 311 -2.87 9.85 16.26
N ILE A 312 -2.35 11.04 16.56
CA ILE A 312 -1.06 11.51 16.05
C ILE A 312 0.05 10.56 16.50
N TRP A 313 0.03 10.11 17.75
CA TRP A 313 1.02 9.18 18.28
C TRP A 313 1.00 7.83 17.57
N GLU A 314 -0.18 7.21 17.40
CA GLU A 314 -0.28 5.92 16.69
C GLU A 314 0.13 6.06 15.22
N THR A 315 -0.21 7.17 14.58
CA THR A 315 0.29 7.50 13.23
C THR A 315 1.82 7.56 13.20
N TRP A 316 2.43 8.32 14.12
CA TRP A 316 3.89 8.48 14.20
C TRP A 316 4.61 7.16 14.51
N LYS A 317 4.03 6.33 15.37
CA LYS A 317 4.52 4.99 15.70
C LYS A 317 4.55 4.09 14.46
N PHE A 318 3.49 4.10 13.64
CA PHE A 318 3.49 3.34 12.38
C PHE A 318 4.55 3.86 11.41
N VAL A 319 4.71 5.18 11.28
CA VAL A 319 5.77 5.79 10.47
C VAL A 319 7.15 5.29 10.93
N LYS A 320 7.48 5.40 12.23
CA LYS A 320 8.76 4.94 12.79
C LYS A 320 9.01 3.45 12.56
N GLN A 321 7.96 2.63 12.59
CA GLN A 321 8.07 1.19 12.44
C GLN A 321 8.22 0.75 10.97
N ILE A 322 7.44 1.35 10.06
CA ILE A 322 7.26 0.84 8.69
C ILE A 322 8.11 1.61 7.69
N PHE A 323 8.27 2.93 7.86
CA PHE A 323 8.94 3.78 6.87
C PHE A 323 10.43 3.44 6.65
N PRO A 324 11.26 3.20 7.69
CA PRO A 324 12.66 2.82 7.47
C PRO A 324 12.80 1.48 6.75
N LEU A 325 11.96 0.52 7.12
CA LEU A 325 11.93 -0.80 6.49
C LEU A 325 11.51 -0.72 5.02
N LEU A 326 10.56 0.17 4.73
CA LEU A 326 10.10 0.44 3.38
C LEU A 326 11.22 1.07 2.51
N ILE A 327 11.97 2.05 3.02
CA ILE A 327 13.09 2.67 2.30
C ILE A 327 14.13 1.62 1.89
N VAL A 328 14.58 0.80 2.86
CA VAL A 328 15.55 -0.27 2.60
C VAL A 328 14.99 -1.26 1.59
N GLY A 329 13.73 -1.63 1.75
CA GLY A 329 13.02 -2.53 0.86
C GLY A 329 12.95 -2.05 -0.59
N VAL A 330 12.56 -0.80 -0.83
CA VAL A 330 12.45 -0.22 -2.18
C VAL A 330 13.83 -0.06 -2.83
N PHE A 331 14.83 0.37 -2.06
CA PHE A 331 16.20 0.49 -2.54
C PHE A 331 16.77 -0.85 -3.01
N LEU A 332 16.60 -1.91 -2.21
CA LEU A 332 17.04 -3.26 -2.59
C LEU A 332 16.28 -3.83 -3.78
N ALA A 333 14.98 -3.52 -3.90
CA ALA A 333 14.18 -3.92 -5.07
C ALA A 333 14.67 -3.22 -6.36
N GLY A 334 15.03 -1.93 -6.28
CA GLY A 334 15.61 -1.19 -7.41
C GLY A 334 16.95 -1.78 -7.88
N ILE A 335 17.81 -2.20 -6.94
CA ILE A 335 19.04 -2.95 -7.26
C ILE A 335 18.70 -4.28 -7.95
N ALA A 336 17.75 -5.04 -7.40
CA ALA A 336 17.38 -6.35 -7.91
C ALA A 336 16.83 -6.29 -9.35
N LYS A 337 16.12 -5.21 -9.71
CA LYS A 337 15.57 -4.98 -11.05
C LYS A 337 16.66 -4.98 -12.14
N GLU A 338 17.81 -4.40 -11.87
CA GLU A 338 18.93 -4.31 -12.82
C GLU A 338 19.68 -5.65 -12.98
N ILE A 339 19.56 -6.53 -11.99
CA ILE A 339 20.26 -7.83 -11.97
C ILE A 339 19.53 -8.89 -12.82
N ILE A 340 18.24 -8.71 -13.11
CA ILE A 340 17.39 -9.76 -13.70
C ILE A 340 17.40 -9.65 -15.24
N PRO A 341 18.04 -10.59 -15.98
CA PRO A 341 18.09 -10.52 -17.43
C PRO A 341 16.77 -10.97 -18.05
N ALA A 342 16.24 -10.19 -18.98
CA ALA A 342 15.01 -10.50 -19.74
C ALA A 342 15.03 -11.90 -20.40
N VAL A 343 16.21 -12.42 -20.73
CA VAL A 343 16.43 -13.75 -21.34
C VAL A 343 16.03 -14.91 -20.42
N TRP A 344 16.12 -14.73 -19.11
CA TRP A 344 15.77 -15.78 -18.13
C TRP A 344 14.25 -16.02 -18.09
N VAL A 345 13.47 -15.00 -18.42
CA VAL A 345 12.00 -15.07 -18.42
C VAL A 345 11.50 -16.03 -19.51
N GLN A 346 12.06 -15.99 -20.72
CA GLN A 346 11.69 -16.92 -21.80
C GLN A 346 12.05 -18.37 -21.49
N THR A 347 13.27 -18.61 -21.03
CA THR A 347 13.79 -19.97 -20.88
C THR A 347 13.17 -20.70 -19.69
N ILE A 348 12.81 -19.98 -18.62
CA ILE A 348 12.28 -20.58 -17.39
C ILE A 348 10.75 -20.47 -17.30
N ALA A 349 10.16 -19.36 -17.76
CA ALA A 349 8.73 -19.08 -17.64
C ALA A 349 7.94 -19.08 -18.96
N GLY A 350 8.57 -19.46 -20.08
CA GLY A 350 7.92 -19.53 -21.40
C GLY A 350 6.94 -20.68 -21.61
N ARG A 351 6.84 -21.64 -20.66
CA ARG A 351 5.89 -22.76 -20.71
C ARG A 351 5.06 -22.82 -19.42
N ASN A 352 3.83 -23.31 -19.52
CA ASN A 352 2.98 -23.53 -18.35
C ASN A 352 3.35 -24.84 -17.63
N THR A 353 4.34 -24.79 -16.74
CA THR A 353 4.71 -25.90 -15.85
C THR A 353 4.58 -25.47 -14.39
N LEU A 354 4.44 -26.41 -13.46
CA LEU A 354 4.44 -26.08 -12.03
C LEU A 354 5.68 -25.30 -11.60
N PHE A 355 6.85 -25.66 -12.14
CA PHE A 355 8.11 -24.96 -11.86
C PHE A 355 8.11 -23.54 -12.43
N ALA A 356 7.64 -23.34 -13.66
CA ALA A 356 7.53 -22.00 -14.25
C ALA A 356 6.60 -21.08 -13.44
N ASN A 357 5.49 -21.62 -12.93
CA ASN A 357 4.57 -20.88 -12.07
C ASN A 357 5.20 -20.54 -10.71
N LEU A 358 5.93 -21.48 -10.10
CA LEU A 358 6.68 -21.22 -8.87
C LEU A 358 7.74 -20.14 -9.08
N VAL A 359 8.43 -20.17 -10.22
CA VAL A 359 9.38 -19.14 -10.61
C VAL A 359 8.70 -17.78 -10.77
N GLY A 360 7.50 -17.72 -11.37
CA GLY A 360 6.68 -16.50 -11.42
C GLY A 360 6.36 -15.94 -10.02
N VAL A 361 6.02 -16.81 -9.07
CA VAL A 361 5.82 -16.42 -7.66
C VAL A 361 7.11 -15.88 -7.04
N LEU A 362 8.24 -16.58 -7.23
CA LEU A 362 9.54 -16.13 -6.73
C LEU A 362 9.95 -14.79 -7.32
N PHE A 363 9.69 -14.56 -8.61
CA PHE A 363 9.88 -13.25 -9.21
C PHE A 363 9.06 -12.18 -8.49
N GLY A 364 7.77 -12.41 -8.21
CA GLY A 364 6.95 -11.46 -7.45
C GLY A 364 7.48 -11.17 -6.04
N VAL A 365 7.99 -12.20 -5.35
CA VAL A 365 8.58 -12.05 -4.00
C VAL A 365 9.76 -11.07 -4.00
N PHE A 366 10.63 -11.15 -5.02
CA PHE A 366 11.87 -10.37 -5.09
C PHE A 366 11.73 -9.05 -5.86
N MET A 367 10.86 -8.99 -6.88
CA MET A 367 10.76 -7.88 -7.81
C MET A 367 9.72 -6.83 -7.45
N TYR A 368 9.03 -6.97 -6.31
CA TYR A 368 7.95 -6.09 -5.83
C TYR A 368 7.78 -4.78 -6.61
N PHE A 369 6.70 -4.71 -7.39
CA PHE A 369 6.36 -3.50 -8.12
C PHE A 369 5.18 -2.77 -7.48
N PRO A 370 5.18 -1.43 -7.46
CA PRO A 370 3.96 -0.68 -7.20
C PRO A 370 2.87 -1.12 -8.19
N THR A 371 1.63 -1.18 -7.73
CA THR A 371 0.48 -1.68 -8.51
C THR A 371 0.32 -1.04 -9.90
N LEU A 372 0.72 0.23 -10.06
CA LEU A 372 0.67 0.95 -11.33
C LEU A 372 1.75 0.51 -12.34
N VAL A 373 2.87 -0.03 -11.84
CA VAL A 373 4.03 -0.50 -12.61
C VAL A 373 4.04 -2.02 -12.76
N GLU A 374 3.25 -2.74 -11.95
CA GLU A 374 3.07 -4.18 -12.03
C GLU A 374 2.53 -4.63 -13.39
N VAL A 375 1.46 -3.99 -13.89
CA VAL A 375 0.78 -4.39 -15.14
C VAL A 375 1.60 -4.10 -16.40
N PRO A 376 2.27 -2.94 -16.60
CA PRO A 376 3.15 -2.73 -17.74
C PRO A 376 4.33 -3.71 -17.75
N VAL A 377 4.89 -4.03 -16.59
CA VAL A 377 5.97 -5.01 -16.47
C VAL A 377 5.48 -6.42 -16.78
N ALA A 378 4.32 -6.81 -16.24
CA ALA A 378 3.66 -8.05 -16.59
C ALA A 378 3.40 -8.16 -18.11
N ARG A 379 2.96 -7.06 -18.73
CA ARG A 379 2.77 -7.00 -20.17
C ARG A 379 4.07 -7.18 -20.93
N MET A 380 5.14 -6.51 -20.51
CA MET A 380 6.48 -6.67 -21.07
C MET A 380 6.95 -8.12 -20.99
N PHE A 381 6.76 -8.81 -19.87
CA PHE A 381 7.12 -10.23 -19.76
C PHE A 381 6.31 -11.10 -20.72
N LEU A 382 5.03 -10.79 -20.91
CA LEU A 382 4.16 -11.46 -21.88
C LEU A 382 4.66 -11.27 -23.32
N ASP A 383 5.03 -10.04 -23.69
CA ASP A 383 5.58 -9.69 -25.00
C ASP A 383 6.97 -10.33 -25.21
N LEU A 384 7.73 -10.50 -24.13
CA LEU A 384 8.94 -11.29 -24.09
C LEU A 384 8.66 -12.81 -24.10
N GLY A 385 7.42 -13.30 -24.19
CA GLY A 385 7.13 -14.73 -24.36
C GLY A 385 6.92 -15.53 -23.08
N MET A 386 6.71 -14.88 -21.93
CA MET A 386 6.25 -15.54 -20.70
C MET A 386 4.85 -16.14 -20.90
N ALA A 387 4.64 -17.38 -20.42
CA ALA A 387 3.33 -18.01 -20.50
C ALA A 387 2.32 -17.32 -19.56
N ARG A 388 1.04 -17.29 -19.97
CA ARG A 388 -0.06 -16.64 -19.22
C ARG A 388 -0.28 -17.23 -17.82
N GLY A 389 -0.02 -18.52 -17.63
CA GLY A 389 -0.10 -19.19 -16.32
C GLY A 389 0.90 -18.61 -15.31
N PRO A 390 2.22 -18.74 -15.56
CA PRO A 390 3.25 -18.11 -14.73
C PRO A 390 3.03 -16.62 -14.51
N LEU A 391 2.48 -15.91 -15.50
CA LEU A 391 2.17 -14.49 -15.39
C LEU A 391 1.07 -14.22 -14.35
N LEU A 392 -0.01 -15.00 -14.36
CA LEU A 392 -1.05 -14.91 -13.34
C LEU A 392 -0.50 -15.29 -11.96
N ALA A 393 0.36 -16.29 -11.87
CA ALA A 393 1.02 -16.68 -10.63
C ALA A 393 1.83 -15.52 -10.03
N TYR A 394 2.56 -14.80 -10.90
CA TYR A 394 3.28 -13.57 -10.56
C TYR A 394 2.33 -12.46 -10.08
N LEU A 395 1.28 -12.13 -10.84
CA LEU A 395 0.31 -11.07 -10.51
C LEU A 395 -0.47 -11.31 -9.20
N LEU A 396 -0.63 -12.57 -8.81
CA LEU A 396 -1.24 -12.96 -7.54
C LEU A 396 -0.26 -12.95 -6.37
N ALA A 397 1.05 -13.07 -6.62
CA ALA A 397 2.07 -13.15 -5.58
C ALA A 397 2.78 -11.82 -5.30
N ASP A 398 3.02 -11.00 -6.33
CA ASP A 398 3.76 -9.73 -6.25
C ASP A 398 3.23 -8.77 -5.16
N PRO A 399 1.92 -8.45 -5.08
CA PRO A 399 1.40 -7.57 -4.05
C PRO A 399 1.46 -8.14 -2.62
N GLU A 400 1.63 -9.46 -2.47
CA GLU A 400 1.40 -10.21 -1.22
C GLU A 400 2.69 -10.68 -0.55
N LEU A 401 3.64 -11.12 -1.38
CA LEU A 401 4.84 -11.83 -0.94
C LEU A 401 6.10 -11.00 -1.05
N SER A 402 5.97 -9.69 -1.24
CA SER A 402 7.12 -8.81 -1.29
C SER A 402 8.00 -8.95 -0.05
N LEU A 403 9.33 -8.91 -0.21
CA LEU A 403 10.28 -8.98 0.90
C LEU A 403 9.92 -7.98 2.01
N GLN A 404 9.47 -6.79 1.62
CA GLN A 404 9.03 -5.72 2.52
C GLN A 404 7.82 -6.17 3.36
N SER A 405 6.81 -6.75 2.72
CA SER A 405 5.62 -7.29 3.41
C SER A 405 5.99 -8.38 4.39
N ILE A 406 6.88 -9.31 4.00
CA ILE A 406 7.35 -10.38 4.88
C ILE A 406 8.04 -9.82 6.12
N LEU A 407 8.91 -8.82 5.97
CA LEU A 407 9.62 -8.20 7.07
C LEU A 407 8.67 -7.44 8.02
N VAL A 408 7.69 -6.71 7.49
CA VAL A 408 6.68 -6.01 8.31
C VAL A 408 5.82 -7.02 9.08
N LEU A 409 5.33 -8.06 8.41
CA LEU A 409 4.47 -9.10 9.01
C LEU A 409 5.20 -9.86 10.13
N ASN A 410 6.51 -10.11 9.98
CA ASN A 410 7.33 -10.67 11.04
C ASN A 410 7.30 -9.82 12.32
N GLY A 411 7.29 -8.49 12.19
CA GLY A 411 7.16 -7.58 13.33
C GLY A 411 5.76 -7.48 13.92
N VAL A 412 4.71 -7.88 13.18
CA VAL A 412 3.31 -7.74 13.61
C VAL A 412 2.71 -9.04 14.15
N MET A 413 2.86 -10.16 13.44
CA MET A 413 2.28 -11.46 13.82
C MET A 413 3.30 -12.55 14.18
N GLY A 414 4.60 -12.26 13.99
CA GLY A 414 5.69 -13.17 14.34
C GLY A 414 6.06 -14.16 13.24
N ARG A 415 7.32 -14.63 13.28
CA ARG A 415 7.96 -15.41 12.19
C ARG A 415 7.22 -16.68 11.78
N LYS A 416 6.63 -17.40 12.75
CA LYS A 416 5.90 -18.65 12.48
C LYS A 416 4.64 -18.41 11.63
N LYS A 417 3.82 -17.41 12.00
CA LYS A 417 2.60 -17.06 11.26
C LYS A 417 2.93 -16.51 9.88
N THR A 418 3.96 -15.66 9.78
CA THR A 418 4.44 -15.16 8.49
C THR A 418 4.92 -16.27 7.57
N ALA A 419 5.72 -17.23 8.06
CA ALA A 419 6.20 -18.33 7.23
C ALA A 419 5.06 -19.18 6.67
N VAL A 420 4.04 -19.47 7.48
CA VAL A 420 2.84 -20.21 7.03
C VAL A 420 2.05 -19.41 6.01
N TYR A 421 1.80 -18.12 6.28
CA TYR A 421 1.13 -17.23 5.32
C TYR A 421 1.85 -17.18 3.98
N VAL A 422 3.17 -16.95 3.99
CA VAL A 422 4.00 -16.90 2.78
C VAL A 422 3.93 -18.20 2.00
N SER A 423 4.00 -19.34 2.70
CA SER A 423 3.92 -20.66 2.08
C SER A 423 2.54 -20.91 1.45
N LEU A 424 1.47 -20.53 2.13
CA LEU A 424 0.11 -20.67 1.62
C LEU A 424 -0.11 -19.83 0.37
N VAL A 425 0.25 -18.54 0.40
CA VAL A 425 0.14 -17.67 -0.77
C VAL A 425 0.98 -18.21 -1.93
N ALA A 426 2.22 -18.63 -1.68
CA ALA A 426 3.09 -19.15 -2.74
C ALA A 426 2.51 -20.41 -3.39
N LEU A 427 1.99 -21.34 -2.60
CA LEU A 427 1.35 -22.56 -3.09
C LEU A 427 0.08 -22.26 -3.87
N MET A 428 -0.78 -21.37 -3.35
CA MET A 428 -2.05 -21.03 -4.01
C MET A 428 -1.82 -20.27 -5.31
N SER A 429 -0.93 -19.27 -5.34
CA SER A 429 -0.59 -18.52 -6.55
C SER A 429 0.06 -19.42 -7.61
N THR A 430 0.98 -20.32 -7.21
CA THR A 430 1.57 -21.31 -8.13
C THR A 430 0.51 -22.23 -8.72
N SER A 431 -0.40 -22.72 -7.88
CA SER A 431 -1.48 -23.63 -8.31
C SER A 431 -2.48 -22.93 -9.22
N ALA A 432 -2.86 -21.68 -8.91
CA ALA A 432 -3.72 -20.85 -9.75
C ALA A 432 -3.14 -20.64 -11.14
N GLY A 433 -1.89 -20.18 -11.22
CA GLY A 433 -1.24 -19.94 -12.50
C GLY A 433 -1.16 -21.22 -13.33
N TYR A 434 -0.81 -22.34 -12.70
CA TYR A 434 -0.75 -23.63 -13.38
C TYR A 434 -2.11 -24.08 -13.91
N LEU A 435 -3.14 -24.06 -13.07
CA LEU A 435 -4.51 -24.44 -13.46
C LEU A 435 -5.08 -23.50 -14.53
N PHE A 436 -4.86 -22.20 -14.41
CA PHE A 436 -5.29 -21.21 -15.39
C PHE A 436 -4.63 -21.44 -16.76
N GLY A 437 -3.31 -21.68 -16.77
CA GLY A 437 -2.61 -22.00 -18.00
C GLY A 437 -3.03 -23.33 -18.62
N LEU A 438 -3.47 -24.31 -17.83
CA LEU A 438 -4.06 -25.56 -18.35
C LEU A 438 -5.43 -25.33 -18.97
N LEU A 439 -6.28 -24.53 -18.32
CA LEU A 439 -7.61 -24.17 -18.84
C LEU A 439 -7.52 -23.44 -20.19
N LEU A 440 -6.57 -22.51 -20.31
CA LEU A 440 -6.31 -21.80 -21.57
C LEU A 440 -5.71 -22.68 -22.67
N ALA A 441 -4.93 -23.70 -22.31
CA ALA A 441 -4.39 -24.64 -23.31
C ALA A 441 -5.46 -25.63 -23.82
N ALA A 442 -6.58 -25.76 -23.11
CA ALA A 442 -7.70 -26.62 -23.47
C ALA A 442 -8.80 -25.90 -24.28
N SER A 443 -8.75 -24.57 -24.37
CA SER A 443 -9.61 -23.70 -25.19
C SER A 443 -8.93 -23.30 -26.49
#